data_AF-A0A6L5E0G6-F1
#
_entry.id   AF-A0A6L5E0G6-F1
#
_cell.length_a   1.000
_cell.length_b   1.000
_cell.length_c   1.000
_cell.angle_alpha   90.00
_cell.angle_beta   90.00
_cell.angle_gamma   90.00
#
_symmetry.space_group_name_H-M   'P 1'
#
loop_
_entity.id
_entity.type
_entity.pdbx_description
1 polymer ?
#
loop_
_entity_poly.entity_id
_entity_poly.type
_entity_poly.pdbx_seq_one_letter_code
_entity_poly.pdbx_strand_id
1 'polypeptide(L)'
;MENNLESDWNKLLYKISEDFNVDADLNGTLLLIGIQERGLGFKETYSKQDKMDHINLATCTLLIKWNYYEVVGYDENKWTIFKKNKLVPPFSKEKEDLLLKSSIVEYFKENGYFEN
;
A
#
# COMPACT_ATOMS: atom_id res chain seq x y z
N MET A 1 -3.30 -2.80 -24.32
CA MET A 1 -4.06 -1.89 -23.44
C MET A 1 -3.08 -0.83 -22.99
N GLU A 2 -3.24 0.41 -23.43
CA GLU A 2 -2.49 1.53 -22.84
C GLU A 2 -2.88 1.59 -21.36
N ASN A 3 -1.96 1.20 -20.49
CA ASN A 3 -2.11 1.28 -19.04
C ASN A 3 -2.19 2.76 -18.66
N ASN A 4 -3.39 3.32 -18.62
CA ASN A 4 -3.58 4.67 -18.10
C ASN A 4 -3.59 4.64 -16.57
N LEU A 5 -2.41 4.38 -15.99
CA LEU A 5 -2.18 4.33 -14.55
C LEU A 5 -2.74 5.58 -13.85
N GLU A 6 -2.56 6.75 -14.45
CA GLU A 6 -3.05 8.00 -13.87
C GLU A 6 -4.57 8.05 -13.85
N SER A 7 -5.25 7.56 -14.89
CA SER A 7 -6.71 7.45 -14.89
C SER A 7 -7.20 6.46 -13.83
N ASP A 8 -6.57 5.29 -13.72
CA ASP A 8 -6.97 4.27 -12.73
C ASP A 8 -6.69 4.74 -11.30
N TRP A 9 -5.56 5.42 -11.09
CA TRP A 9 -5.21 6.04 -9.82
C TRP A 9 -6.26 7.09 -9.41
N ASN A 10 -6.65 7.97 -10.32
CA ASN A 10 -7.64 9.01 -10.02
C ASN A 10 -9.04 8.41 -9.79
N LYS A 11 -9.44 7.38 -10.54
CA LYS A 11 -10.68 6.62 -10.27
C LYS A 11 -10.66 5.99 -8.88
N LEU A 12 -9.55 5.36 -8.50
CA LEU A 12 -9.37 4.74 -7.20
C LEU A 12 -9.47 5.76 -6.07
N LEU A 13 -8.72 6.88 -6.18
CA LEU A 13 -8.79 7.95 -5.18
C LEU A 13 -10.20 8.50 -5.06
N TYR A 14 -10.87 8.78 -6.18
CA TYR A 14 -12.25 9.24 -6.17
C TYR A 14 -13.18 8.26 -5.45
N LYS A 15 -13.09 6.96 -5.78
CA LYS A 15 -13.93 5.94 -5.14
C LYS A 15 -13.68 5.84 -3.63
N ILE A 16 -12.41 5.87 -3.19
CA ILE A 16 -12.08 5.84 -1.76
C ILE A 16 -12.59 7.11 -1.08
N SER A 17 -12.41 8.27 -1.72
CA SER A 17 -12.90 9.54 -1.19
C SER A 17 -14.42 9.53 -0.99
N GLU A 18 -15.18 9.00 -1.95
CA GLU A 18 -16.63 8.85 -1.86
C GLU A 18 -17.05 7.83 -0.78
N ASP A 19 -16.45 6.63 -0.77
CA ASP A 19 -16.84 5.54 0.14
C ASP A 19 -16.55 5.88 1.61
N PHE A 20 -15.48 6.64 1.87
CA PHE A 20 -15.04 7.00 3.23
C PHE A 20 -15.28 8.46 3.61
N ASN A 21 -15.80 9.28 2.70
CA ASN A 21 -16.00 10.73 2.87
C ASN A 21 -14.73 11.44 3.37
N VAL A 22 -13.61 11.22 2.67
CA VAL A 22 -12.28 11.78 2.97
C VAL A 22 -11.59 12.26 1.69
N ASP A 23 -10.56 13.09 1.82
CA ASP A 23 -9.66 13.37 0.70
C ASP A 23 -8.56 12.29 0.64
N ALA A 24 -8.79 11.24 -0.16
CA ALA A 24 -7.84 10.15 -0.31
C ALA A 24 -6.57 10.59 -1.05
N ASP A 25 -5.41 10.17 -0.54
CA ASP A 25 -4.11 10.38 -1.16
C ASP A 25 -3.24 9.10 -1.09
N LEU A 26 -1.96 9.21 -1.44
CA LEU A 26 -1.02 8.10 -1.38
C LEU A 26 -0.89 7.50 0.03
N ASN A 27 -0.84 8.33 1.07
CA ASN A 27 -0.68 7.85 2.44
C ASN A 27 -1.97 7.25 2.97
N GLY A 28 -3.14 7.83 2.62
CA GLY A 28 -4.45 7.29 2.96
C GLY A 28 -4.68 5.92 2.34
N THR A 29 -4.35 5.75 1.06
CA THR A 29 -4.42 4.45 0.37
C THR A 29 -3.48 3.42 0.98
N LEU A 30 -2.21 3.77 1.26
CA LEU A 30 -1.28 2.89 1.95
C LEU A 30 -1.75 2.52 3.36
N LEU A 31 -2.35 3.47 4.09
CA LEU A 31 -2.90 3.20 5.42
C LEU A 31 -4.02 2.14 5.35
N LEU A 32 -4.94 2.25 4.38
CA LEU A 32 -6.02 1.28 4.18
C LEU A 32 -5.47 -0.11 3.86
N ILE A 33 -4.50 -0.21 2.96
CA ILE A 33 -3.80 -1.46 2.65
C ILE A 33 -3.14 -2.02 3.92
N GLY A 34 -2.46 -1.17 4.69
CA GLY A 34 -1.79 -1.60 5.91
C GLY A 34 -2.76 -2.16 6.94
N ILE A 35 -3.94 -1.55 7.10
CA ILE A 35 -5.01 -2.03 7.98
C ILE A 35 -5.53 -3.39 7.51
N GLN A 36 -5.72 -3.55 6.19
CA GLN A 36 -6.14 -4.82 5.59
C GLN A 36 -5.10 -5.92 5.82
N GLU A 37 -3.85 -5.66 5.48
CA GLU A 37 -2.72 -6.60 5.65
C GLU A 37 -2.48 -6.95 7.12
N ARG A 38 -2.79 -6.03 8.04
CA ARG A 38 -2.68 -6.30 9.47
C ARG A 38 -3.65 -7.39 9.93
N GLY A 39 -4.80 -7.53 9.26
CA GLY A 39 -5.78 -8.59 9.49
C GLY A 39 -6.54 -8.50 10.83
N LEU A 40 -6.40 -7.39 11.56
CA LEU A 40 -7.07 -7.16 12.85
C LEU A 40 -8.34 -6.32 12.74
N GLY A 41 -8.71 -5.91 11.53
CA GLY A 41 -9.84 -5.02 11.28
C GLY A 41 -9.53 -3.55 11.60
N PHE A 42 -10.53 -2.71 11.35
CA PHE A 42 -10.46 -1.26 11.57
C PHE A 42 -10.58 -0.91 13.07
N LYS A 43 -9.85 0.13 13.49
CA LYS A 43 -9.99 0.76 14.80
C LYS A 43 -10.52 2.18 14.64
N GLU A 44 -11.41 2.62 15.52
CA GLU A 44 -11.93 4.00 15.50
C GLU A 44 -10.82 5.05 15.64
N THR A 45 -9.73 4.71 16.34
CA THR A 45 -8.60 5.61 16.55
C THR A 45 -7.27 4.93 16.25
N TYR A 46 -6.39 5.65 15.56
CA TYR A 46 -5.02 5.27 15.30
C TYR A 46 -4.10 6.41 15.75
N SER A 47 -3.10 6.10 16.57
CA SER A 47 -2.06 7.09 16.90
C SER A 47 -1.25 7.45 15.65
N LYS A 48 -0.48 8.54 15.72
CA LYS A 48 0.42 8.90 14.62
C LYS A 48 1.41 7.78 14.32
N GLN A 49 1.93 7.12 15.35
CA GLN A 49 2.87 6.01 15.18
C GLN A 49 2.18 4.81 14.52
N ASP A 50 0.99 4.43 14.99
CA ASP A 50 0.26 3.31 14.38
C ASP A 50 0.02 3.55 12.89
N LYS A 51 -0.37 4.77 12.50
CA LYS A 51 -0.57 5.11 11.09
C LYS A 51 0.70 4.91 10.27
N MET A 52 1.84 5.38 10.78
CA MET A 52 3.13 5.18 10.12
C MET A 52 3.51 3.70 10.01
N ASP A 53 3.23 2.90 11.04
CA ASP A 53 3.53 1.48 11.03
C ASP A 53 2.69 0.72 10.00
N HIS A 54 1.41 1.07 9.84
CA HIS A 54 0.55 0.49 8.81
C HIS A 54 0.95 0.94 7.39
N ILE A 55 1.32 2.20 7.20
CA ILE A 55 1.84 2.70 5.91
C ILE A 55 3.12 1.96 5.54
N ASN A 56 4.03 1.74 6.50
CA ASN A 56 5.26 0.98 6.29
C ASN A 56 4.96 -0.50 5.97
N LEU A 57 4.03 -1.13 6.68
CA LEU A 57 3.57 -2.49 6.40
C LEU A 57 3.08 -2.61 4.95
N ALA A 58 2.19 -1.72 4.52
CA ALA A 58 1.67 -1.70 3.16
C ALA A 58 2.77 -1.52 2.12
N THR A 59 3.66 -0.56 2.33
CA THR A 59 4.79 -0.27 1.43
C THR A 59 5.67 -1.50 1.27
N CYS A 60 6.05 -2.15 2.37
CA CYS A 60 6.85 -3.37 2.33
C CYS A 60 6.11 -4.49 1.60
N THR A 61 4.83 -4.72 1.90
CA THR A 61 4.00 -5.75 1.25
C THR A 61 3.93 -5.56 -0.26
N LEU A 62 3.59 -4.36 -0.73
CA LEU A 62 3.46 -4.06 -2.17
C LEU A 62 4.78 -4.26 -2.92
N LEU A 63 5.89 -3.93 -2.27
CA LEU A 63 7.21 -4.00 -2.87
C LEU A 63 7.85 -5.41 -2.83
N ILE A 64 7.19 -6.42 -2.22
CA ILE A 64 7.61 -7.82 -2.31
C ILE A 64 7.60 -8.30 -3.78
N LYS A 65 6.54 -7.97 -4.54
CA LYS A 65 6.41 -8.36 -5.97
C LYS A 65 7.60 -7.89 -6.82
N TRP A 66 8.27 -6.83 -6.37
CA TRP A 66 9.43 -6.21 -7.00
C TRP A 66 10.77 -6.65 -6.41
N ASN A 67 10.76 -7.67 -5.55
CA ASN A 67 11.94 -8.24 -4.88
C ASN A 67 12.70 -7.22 -3.98
N TYR A 68 12.04 -6.15 -3.56
CA TYR A 68 12.61 -5.12 -2.67
C TYR A 68 12.64 -5.55 -1.22
N TYR A 69 11.61 -6.28 -0.80
CA TYR A 69 11.48 -6.84 0.52
C TYR A 69 11.14 -8.32 0.43
N GLU A 70 11.67 -9.08 1.39
CA GLU A 70 11.30 -10.47 1.62
C GLU A 70 10.72 -10.60 3.03
N VAL A 71 9.71 -11.46 3.18
CA VAL A 71 9.18 -11.81 4.49
C VAL A 71 10.15 -12.81 5.13
N VAL A 72 10.69 -12.47 6.31
CA VAL A 72 11.62 -13.33 7.04
C VAL A 72 11.00 -13.98 8.28
N GLY A 73 9.79 -13.58 8.65
CA GLY A 73 9.07 -14.14 9.79
C GLY A 73 8.03 -13.16 10.33
N TYR A 74 7.60 -13.43 11.57
CA TYR A 74 6.66 -12.60 12.30
C TYR A 74 7.20 -12.36 13.72
N ASP A 75 6.93 -11.19 14.28
CA ASP A 75 7.27 -10.88 15.66
C ASP A 75 6.24 -11.45 16.68
N GLU A 76 6.47 -11.17 17.96
CA GLU A 76 5.61 -11.61 19.08
C GLU A 76 4.15 -11.12 18.95
N ASN A 77 3.97 -9.99 18.28
CA ASN A 77 2.68 -9.37 18.02
C ASN A 77 2.10 -9.77 16.66
N LYS A 78 2.71 -10.74 15.97
CA LYS A 78 2.37 -11.20 14.62
C LYS A 78 2.52 -10.10 13.55
N TRP A 79 3.39 -9.13 13.76
CA TRP A 79 3.80 -8.22 12.69
C TRP A 79 4.80 -8.91 11.76
N THR A 80 4.60 -8.74 10.46
CA THR A 80 5.51 -9.27 9.45
C THR A 80 6.87 -8.58 9.57
N ILE A 81 7.92 -9.37 9.72
CA ILE A 81 9.30 -8.90 9.71
C ILE A 81 9.79 -8.94 8.26
N PHE A 82 10.26 -7.79 7.77
CA PHE A 82 10.77 -7.64 6.42
C PHE A 82 12.28 -7.51 6.41
N LYS A 83 12.92 -8.11 5.41
CA LYS A 83 14.33 -7.86 5.09
C LYS A 83 14.43 -7.16 3.74
N LYS A 84 15.13 -6.02 3.72
CA LYS A 84 15.39 -5.28 2.48
C LYS A 84 16.41 -6.03 1.63
N ASN A 85 16.08 -6.22 0.36
CA ASN A 85 17.02 -6.75 -0.61
C ASN A 85 18.03 -5.67 -1.00
N LYS A 86 19.29 -5.86 -0.59
CA LYS A 86 20.38 -4.91 -0.85
C LYS A 86 20.89 -4.92 -2.29
N LEU A 87 20.48 -5.91 -3.09
CA LEU A 87 20.89 -6.02 -4.50
C LEU A 87 20.03 -5.17 -5.43
N VAL A 88 18.89 -4.69 -4.95
CA VAL A 88 18.02 -3.82 -5.74
C VAL A 88 18.54 -2.39 -5.61
N PRO A 89 18.97 -1.74 -6.71
CA PRO A 89 19.46 -0.37 -6.65
C PRO A 89 18.34 0.57 -6.20
N PRO A 90 18.64 1.61 -5.39
CA PRO A 90 17.63 2.57 -4.98
C PRO A 90 17.05 3.28 -6.20
N PHE A 91 15.73 3.34 -6.28
CA PHE A 91 15.05 4.15 -7.29
C PHE A 91 15.19 5.65 -6.98
N SER A 92 15.04 6.49 -8.01
CA SER A 92 14.72 7.89 -7.77
C SER A 92 13.36 7.97 -7.08
N LYS A 93 13.13 9.03 -6.30
CA LYS A 93 11.87 9.25 -5.58
C LYS A 93 10.66 9.16 -6.52
N GLU A 94 10.78 9.73 -7.71
CA GLU A 94 9.75 9.70 -8.76
C GLU A 94 9.40 8.28 -9.22
N LYS A 95 10.41 7.42 -9.39
CA LYS A 95 10.20 6.02 -9.79
C LYS A 95 9.59 5.20 -8.67
N GLU A 96 10.00 5.43 -7.43
CA GLU A 96 9.40 4.79 -6.26
C GLU A 96 7.92 5.16 -6.13
N ASP A 97 7.58 6.44 -6.30
CA ASP A 97 6.20 6.91 -6.24
C ASP A 97 5.35 6.32 -7.38
N LEU A 98 5.88 6.25 -8.60
CA LEU A 98 5.20 5.61 -9.73
C LEU A 98 4.95 4.12 -9.48
N LEU A 99 5.95 3.42 -8.94
CA LEU A 99 5.87 2.00 -8.62
C LEU A 99 4.86 1.71 -7.51
N LEU A 100 4.82 2.56 -6.49
CA LEU A 100 3.85 2.47 -5.42
C LEU A 100 2.44 2.71 -5.96
N LYS A 101 2.23 3.78 -6.73
CA LYS A 101 0.93 4.03 -7.40
C LYS A 101 0.47 2.82 -8.21
N SER A 102 1.34 2.25 -9.05
CA SER A 102 0.97 1.07 -9.85
C SER A 102 0.64 -0.15 -8.98
N SER A 103 1.43 -0.40 -7.94
CA SER A 103 1.22 -1.54 -7.04
C SER A 103 -0.05 -1.39 -6.20
N ILE A 104 -0.39 -0.16 -5.78
CA ILE A 104 -1.63 0.14 -5.06
C ILE A 104 -2.85 -0.12 -5.95
N VAL A 105 -2.84 0.41 -7.19
CA VAL A 105 -3.93 0.19 -8.15
C VAL A 105 -4.14 -1.30 -8.39
N GLU A 106 -3.06 -2.04 -8.62
CA GLU A 106 -3.10 -3.49 -8.79
C GLU A 106 -3.67 -4.19 -7.56
N TYR A 107 -3.22 -3.83 -6.35
CA TYR A 107 -3.71 -4.41 -5.09
C TYR A 107 -5.22 -4.24 -4.92
N PHE A 108 -5.75 -3.04 -5.15
CA PHE A 108 -7.19 -2.80 -5.02
C PHE A 108 -8.02 -3.53 -6.10
N LYS A 109 -7.48 -3.68 -7.32
CA LYS A 109 -8.12 -4.49 -8.38
C LYS A 109 -8.12 -5.97 -8.04
N GLU A 110 -6.99 -6.52 -7.57
CA GLU A 110 -6.87 -7.93 -7.17
C GLU A 110 -7.79 -8.28 -6.01
N ASN A 111 -8.06 -7.32 -5.11
CA ASN A 111 -9.00 -7.48 -4.01
C ASN A 111 -10.46 -7.17 -4.40
N GLY A 112 -10.75 -6.92 -5.68
CA GLY A 112 -12.11 -6.71 -6.19
C GLY A 112 -12.79 -5.43 -5.69
N TYR A 113 -12.01 -4.45 -5.23
CA TYR A 113 -12.57 -3.19 -4.73
C TYR A 113 -13.12 -2.31 -5.86
N PHE A 114 -12.47 -2.34 -7.03
CA PHE A 114 -12.95 -1.66 -8.23
C PHE A 114 -12.43 -2.33 -9.50
N GLU A 115 -13.22 -2.25 -10.57
CA GLU A 115 -12.89 -2.80 -11.89
C GLU A 115 -12.62 -1.67 -12.90
N ASN A 116 -12.04 -2.03 -14.05
CA ASN A 116 -11.69 -1.10 -15.14
C ASN A 116 -12.91 -0.43 -15.79
#